data_AF-A0A383CTP5-F1
#
_entry.id   AF-A0A383CTP5-F1
#
_cell.length_a   1.000
_cell.length_b   1.000
_cell.length_c   1.000
_cell.angle_alpha   90.00
_cell.angle_beta   90.00
_cell.angle_gamma   90.00
#
_symmetry.space_group_name_H-M   'P 1'
#
loop_
_entity.id
_entity.type
_entity.pdbx_description
1 polymer ?
#
loop_
_entity_poly.entity_id
_entity_poly.type
_entity_poly.pdbx_seq_one_letter_code
_entity_poly.pdbx_strand_id
1 'polypeptide(L)' 'SLLSVGLGCQVKYAKDFIYTDSLNLNDKNTEVSIGVNCRTCDRMDCQQRAFPPLHKKFDIDLNKRGISVYVAD' A
#
# COMPACT_ATOMS: atom_id res chain seq x y z
N SER A 1 -23.59 -12.29 10.06
CA SER A 1 -22.60 -11.71 9.13
C SER A 1 -22.06 -10.43 9.72
N LEU A 2 -20.75 -10.27 9.81
CA LEU A 2 -20.11 -9.03 10.26
C LEU A 2 -19.80 -8.16 9.03
N LEU A 3 -20.19 -6.89 9.07
CA LEU A 3 -19.94 -5.93 8.00
C LEU A 3 -19.06 -4.79 8.53
N SER A 4 -18.30 -4.16 7.63
CA SER A 4 -17.52 -2.96 7.92
C SER A 4 -17.84 -1.87 6.91
N VAL A 5 -17.81 -0.62 7.35
CA VAL A 5 -18.04 0.57 6.50
C VAL A 5 -16.84 1.49 6.66
N GLY A 6 -16.27 1.91 5.53
CA GLY A 6 -15.19 2.89 5.47
C GLY A 6 -15.63 4.12 4.68
N LEU A 7 -15.20 5.30 5.12
CA LEU A 7 -15.39 6.57 4.44
C LEU A 7 -14.01 7.19 4.17
N GLY A 8 -13.83 7.79 2.99
CA GLY A 8 -12.56 8.40 2.59
C GLY A 8 -12.77 9.72 1.86
N CYS A 9 -11.79 10.62 1.97
CA CYS A 9 -11.76 11.92 1.33
C CYS A 9 -10.34 12.25 0.83
N GLN A 10 -10.19 13.29 0.01
CA GLN A 10 -8.86 13.79 -0.35
C GLN A 10 -8.22 14.46 0.88
N VAL A 11 -6.91 14.25 1.08
CA VAL A 11 -6.16 14.75 2.25
C VAL A 11 -6.34 16.25 2.50
N LYS A 12 -6.53 17.06 1.45
CA LYS A 12 -6.75 18.51 1.56
C LYS A 12 -8.02 18.90 2.34
N TYR A 13 -9.00 18.01 2.43
CA TYR A 13 -10.23 18.18 3.22
C TYR A 13 -10.19 17.45 4.56
N ALA A 14 -9.12 16.71 4.84
CA ALA A 14 -9.04 15.86 6.01
C ALA A 14 -9.11 16.68 7.32
N LYS A 15 -8.57 17.91 7.33
CA LYS A 15 -8.66 18.86 8.45
C LYS A 15 -10.08 19.23 8.91
N ASP A 16 -11.08 18.99 8.06
CA ASP A 16 -12.49 19.25 8.39
C ASP A 16 -13.12 18.06 9.14
N PHE A 17 -12.37 16.96 9.33
CA PHE A 17 -12.77 15.78 10.08
C PHE A 17 -12.11 15.74 11.46
N ILE A 18 -12.93 15.54 12.51
CA ILE A 18 -12.50 15.38 13.90
C ILE A 18 -11.46 14.25 14.11
N TYR A 19 -11.47 13.23 13.23
CA TYR A 19 -10.53 12.11 13.31
C TYR A 19 -9.08 12.49 13.00
N THR A 20 -8.83 13.72 12.55
CA THR A 20 -7.51 14.18 12.12
C THR A 20 -6.87 15.20 13.06
N ASP A 21 -7.52 15.57 14.16
CA ASP A 21 -7.10 16.64 15.08
C ASP A 21 -5.65 16.48 15.61
N SER A 22 -5.17 15.25 15.73
CA SER A 22 -3.83 14.93 16.23
C SER A 22 -2.86 14.44 15.15
N LEU A 23 -3.28 14.42 13.89
CA LEU A 23 -2.47 13.94 12.77
C LEU A 23 -1.75 15.08 12.07
N ASN A 24 -0.45 14.92 11.84
CA ASN A 24 0.30 15.84 11.00
C ASN A 24 0.06 15.52 9.51
N LEU A 25 -0.96 16.13 8.93
CA LEU A 25 -1.35 15.91 7.53
C LEU A 25 -0.34 16.44 6.48
N ASN A 26 0.68 17.19 6.91
CA ASN A 26 1.69 17.75 6.01
C ASN A 26 2.98 16.90 5.95
N ASP A 27 3.15 15.93 6.86
CA ASP A 27 4.32 15.06 6.86
C ASP A 27 4.13 13.84 5.96
N LYS A 28 4.62 13.98 4.73
CA LYS A 28 4.57 12.92 3.70
C LYS A 28 5.27 11.63 4.12
N ASN A 29 6.18 11.65 5.09
CA ASN A 29 6.87 10.44 5.54
C ASN A 29 5.97 9.55 6.40
N THR A 30 4.91 10.12 6.98
CA THR A 30 3.93 9.36 7.78
C THR A 30 2.84 8.72 6.93
N GLU A 31 2.76 9.07 5.65
CA GLU A 31 1.76 8.52 4.73
C GLU A 31 2.00 7.02 4.48
N VAL A 32 1.02 6.21 4.87
CA VAL A 32 1.04 4.78 4.53
C VAL A 32 0.70 4.63 3.06
N SER A 33 1.72 4.30 2.29
CA SER A 33 1.53 4.07 0.87
C SER A 33 0.80 2.74 0.64
N ILE A 34 -0.34 2.79 -0.04
CA ILE A 34 -1.19 1.63 -0.37
C ILE A 34 -1.46 1.56 -1.88
N GLY A 35 -1.91 0.41 -2.36
CA GLY A 35 -2.35 0.22 -3.75
C GLY A 35 -3.76 -0.35 -3.82
N VAL A 36 -4.38 -0.30 -5.01
CA VAL A 36 -5.75 -0.80 -5.22
C VAL A 36 -5.84 -2.32 -5.06
N ASN A 37 -4.90 -3.05 -5.66
CA ASN A 37 -4.74 -4.49 -5.51
C ASN A 37 -3.30 -4.89 -5.91
N CYS A 38 -2.84 -6.07 -5.50
CA CYS A 38 -1.48 -6.52 -5.78
C CYS A 38 -1.19 -6.62 -7.30
N ARG A 39 -2.14 -7.08 -8.10
CA ARG A 39 -1.94 -7.35 -9.54
C ARG A 39 -1.77 -6.09 -10.38
N THR A 40 -2.35 -4.97 -9.96
CA THR A 40 -2.23 -3.67 -10.65
C THR A 40 -1.33 -2.68 -9.92
N CYS A 41 -0.79 -3.05 -8.76
CA CYS A 41 0.09 -2.17 -8.00
C CYS A 41 1.52 -2.23 -8.55
N ASP A 42 2.10 -1.06 -8.84
CA ASP A 42 3.43 -0.94 -9.46
C ASP A 42 4.60 -1.08 -8.47
N ARG A 43 4.30 -1.00 -7.16
CA ARG A 43 5.27 -0.93 -6.06
C ARG A 43 6.01 -2.25 -5.87
N MET A 44 7.33 -2.28 -5.96
CA MET A 44 8.09 -3.53 -5.81
C MET A 44 8.64 -3.77 -4.40
N ASP A 45 8.58 -2.75 -3.56
CA ASP A 45 9.06 -2.67 -2.17
C ASP A 45 7.97 -3.00 -1.13
N CYS A 46 6.82 -3.53 -1.57
CA CYS A 46 5.71 -3.84 -0.67
C CYS A 46 5.86 -5.22 -0.03
N GLN A 47 6.33 -5.28 1.21
CA GLN A 47 6.52 -6.52 1.96
C GLN A 47 5.23 -7.36 2.17
N GLN A 48 4.06 -6.72 2.11
CA GLN A 48 2.76 -7.38 2.25
C GLN A 48 2.17 -7.87 0.91
N ARG A 49 2.95 -7.86 -0.17
CA ARG A 49 2.49 -8.24 -1.51
C ARG A 49 2.18 -9.74 -1.61
N ALA A 50 0.94 -10.04 -1.98
CA ALA A 50 0.44 -11.41 -2.13
C ALA A 50 0.51 -11.97 -3.56
N PHE A 51 0.58 -11.12 -4.59
CA PHE A 51 0.60 -11.53 -6.00
C PHE A 51 1.55 -10.66 -6.85
N PRO A 52 2.09 -11.20 -7.96
CA PRO A 52 2.94 -10.43 -8.87
C PRO A 52 2.11 -9.43 -9.70
N PRO A 53 2.69 -8.28 -10.10
CA PRO A 53 2.04 -7.33 -11.00
C PRO A 53 1.83 -7.91 -12.40
N LEU A 54 0.72 -7.58 -13.06
CA LEU A 54 0.41 -8.06 -14.42
C LEU A 54 1.30 -7.45 -15.50
N HIS A 55 1.76 -6.22 -15.28
CA HIS A 55 2.52 -5.44 -16.26
C HIS A 55 4.04 -5.54 -16.06
N LYS A 56 4.51 -6.40 -15.14
CA LYS A 56 5.94 -6.64 -14.91
C LYS A 56 6.28 -8.09 -15.18
N LYS A 57 7.48 -8.31 -15.72
CA LYS A 57 8.02 -9.66 -15.90
C LYS A 57 8.20 -10.29 -14.53
N PHE A 58 7.60 -11.46 -14.33
CA PHE A 58 7.83 -12.24 -13.12
C PHE A 58 9.13 -13.03 -13.29
N ASP A 59 10.19 -12.54 -12.65
CA ASP A 59 11.52 -13.15 -12.67
C ASP A 59 11.87 -13.65 -11.27
N ILE A 60 12.26 -14.91 -11.16
CA ILE A 60 12.54 -15.57 -9.88
C ILE A 60 14.01 -15.97 -9.86
N ASP A 61 14.76 -15.46 -8.89
CA ASP A 61 16.10 -15.94 -8.57
C ASP A 61 16.02 -16.97 -7.43
N LEU A 62 16.33 -18.23 -7.73
CA LEU A 62 16.31 -19.34 -6.78
C LEU A 62 17.38 -19.22 -5.69
N ASN A 63 18.41 -18.41 -5.90
CA ASN A 63 19.48 -18.18 -4.92
C ASN A 63 19.18 -17.02 -3.97
N LYS A 64 18.12 -16.24 -4.26
CA LYS A 64 17.73 -15.07 -3.49
C LYS A 64 16.62 -15.44 -2.51
N ARG A 65 16.79 -15.07 -1.24
CA ARG A 65 15.80 -15.27 -0.18
C ARG A 65 15.34 -13.91 0.32
N GLY A 66 14.04 -13.67 0.25
CA GLY A 66 13.40 -12.47 0.76
C GLY A 66 12.11 -12.79 1.51
N ILE A 67 11.36 -11.76 1.89
CA ILE A 67 10.09 -11.92 2.62
C ILE A 67 9.01 -12.64 1.78
N SER A 68 9.09 -12.51 0.46
CA SER A 68 8.18 -13.13 -0.52
C SER A 68 8.84 -13.13 -1.89
N VAL A 69 8.51 -14.11 -2.73
CA VAL A 69 8.98 -14.20 -4.13
C VAL A 69 8.42 -13.09 -5.03
N TYR A 70 7.45 -12.32 -4.55
CA TYR A 70 6.82 -11.24 -5.31
C TYR A 70 7.40 -9.85 -5.03
N VAL A 71 8.30 -9.74 -4.06
CA VAL A 71 8.90 -8.47 -3.62
C VAL A 71 10.32 -8.42 -4.15
N ALA A 72 10.71 -7.28 -4.73
CA ALA A 72 12.11 -7.06 -5.08
C ALA A 72 12.83 -6.56 -3.82
N ASP A 73 13.99 -7.14 -3.50
CA ASP A 73 14.92 -6.54 -2.53
C ASP A 73 15.42 -5.17 -3.03
#